data_AF-A0A8T2GA90-F1
#
_entry.id   AF-A0A8T2GA90-F1
#
_cell.length_a   1.000
_cell.length_b   1.000
_cell.length_c   1.000
_cell.angle_alpha   90.00
_cell.angle_beta   90.00
_cell.angle_gamma   90.00
#
_symmetry.space_group_name_H-M   'P 1'
#
loop_
_entity.id
_entity.type
_entity.pdbx_description
1 polymer ?
#
loop_
_entity_poly.entity_id
_entity_poly.type
_entity_poly.pdbx_seq_one_letter_code
_entity_poly.pdbx_strand_id
1 'polypeptide(L)'
;MIYVGGVQFLDESSSFSLSSSSQGSSLLVDVMSHPVITLASDSFKNLEEKNVSFDESDSESSTKDRYVYIFQREFAVVNPALVDFVGTDEATTCVGLVIRNRKSGMTSVAHMDSPEIVDLGISQMLLLVLQDDVDAELDVHMVGGYEDVDIKNADGVGDYAKPEGYSFPLCCKLVETLQKRRENFHIQTLFILGHNTKLDSQANTCPIFNGCLVNTSTGAILPASFNRTSRCPDEIVRRIRVSSSFEDSSWKGKLLDTYDTKTDRFIIAPCRWTMRLIEYVWELNQLTDEEILTNCSTSPSAEGPDFVNSLRRLVILEASTGSLSRTQTGHRKICILFLFVCFRNWGYLLKYPEWSKTFPRRQPRVFERTVDGHWKKC
;
A
#
# COMPACT_ATOMS: atom_id res chain seq x y z
N MET A 1 -18.07 -12.80 -6.44
CA MET A 1 -18.25 -13.15 -7.86
C MET A 1 -17.59 -12.08 -8.69
N ILE A 2 -16.75 -12.45 -9.65
CA ILE A 2 -16.09 -11.50 -10.55
C ILE A 2 -16.93 -11.30 -11.82
N TYR A 3 -17.00 -10.06 -12.28
CA TYR A 3 -17.61 -9.64 -13.54
C TYR A 3 -16.59 -8.85 -14.36
N VAL A 4 -16.52 -9.11 -15.66
CA VAL A 4 -15.67 -8.39 -16.61
C VAL A 4 -16.52 -8.00 -17.81
N GLY A 5 -16.51 -6.72 -18.19
CA GLY A 5 -17.37 -6.23 -19.28
C GLY A 5 -18.87 -6.43 -19.03
N GLY A 6 -19.30 -6.50 -17.77
CA GLY A 6 -20.69 -6.75 -17.38
C GLY A 6 -21.13 -8.22 -17.42
N VAL A 7 -20.25 -9.15 -17.77
CA VAL A 7 -20.52 -10.59 -17.80
C VAL A 7 -19.82 -11.26 -16.62
N GLN A 8 -20.50 -12.20 -15.97
CA GLN A 8 -19.91 -12.98 -14.89
C GLN A 8 -18.72 -13.79 -15.43
N PHE A 9 -17.57 -13.63 -14.79
CA PHE A 9 -16.36 -14.37 -15.12
C PHE A 9 -16.44 -15.75 -14.48
N LEU A 10 -16.66 -16.78 -15.31
CA LEU A 10 -16.73 -18.17 -14.87
C LEU A 10 -15.33 -18.77 -14.94
N ASP A 11 -14.88 -19.34 -13.84
CA ASP A 11 -13.65 -20.11 -13.81
C ASP A 11 -13.91 -21.51 -14.40
N GLU A 12 -13.61 -21.70 -15.68
CA GLU A 12 -13.78 -22.98 -16.37
C GLU A 12 -12.88 -24.08 -15.77
N SER A 13 -11.81 -23.71 -15.05
CA SER A 13 -10.86 -24.62 -14.42
C SER A 13 -11.38 -25.26 -13.12
N SER A 14 -12.53 -24.79 -12.60
CA SER A 14 -13.23 -25.40 -11.46
C SER A 14 -13.70 -26.85 -11.71
N SER A 15 -13.65 -27.30 -12.97
CA SER A 15 -14.00 -28.66 -13.39
C SER A 15 -12.85 -29.68 -13.31
N PHE A 16 -11.61 -29.24 -13.10
CA PHE A 16 -10.44 -30.12 -12.97
C PHE A 16 -9.75 -29.93 -11.61
N SER A 17 -9.35 -31.05 -10.99
CA SER A 17 -8.70 -31.12 -9.67
C SER A 17 -7.26 -30.57 -9.71
N LEU A 18 -7.11 -29.27 -9.86
CA LEU A 18 -5.85 -28.54 -9.72
C LEU A 18 -5.60 -28.19 -8.24
N SER A 19 -4.34 -28.03 -7.85
CA SER A 19 -4.01 -27.56 -6.50
C SER A 19 -4.46 -26.10 -6.32
N SER A 20 -4.79 -25.69 -5.10
CA SER A 20 -5.32 -24.34 -4.84
C SER A 20 -4.40 -23.21 -5.32
N SER A 21 -3.08 -23.40 -5.31
CA SER A 21 -2.10 -22.42 -5.79
C SER A 21 -2.05 -22.32 -7.33
N SER A 22 -2.27 -23.43 -8.03
CA SER A 22 -2.28 -23.45 -9.50
C SER A 22 -3.58 -22.87 -10.07
N GLN A 23 -4.72 -23.07 -9.38
CA GLN A 23 -6.01 -22.47 -9.74
C GLN A 23 -6.02 -20.95 -9.62
N GLY A 24 -5.43 -20.39 -8.56
CA GLY A 24 -5.33 -18.93 -8.42
C GLY A 24 -4.48 -18.26 -9.49
N SER A 25 -3.41 -18.95 -9.88
CA SER A 25 -2.49 -18.50 -10.92
C SER A 25 -3.18 -18.47 -12.29
N SER A 26 -3.98 -19.48 -12.65
CA SER A 26 -4.73 -19.49 -13.92
C SER A 26 -5.81 -18.40 -13.94
N LEU A 27 -6.58 -18.28 -12.86
CA LEU A 27 -7.65 -17.28 -12.76
C LEU A 27 -7.11 -15.85 -12.95
N LEU A 28 -5.99 -15.50 -12.31
CA LEU A 28 -5.37 -14.19 -12.48
C LEU A 28 -4.98 -13.94 -13.94
N VAL A 29 -4.30 -14.89 -14.57
CA VAL A 29 -3.84 -14.78 -15.96
C VAL A 29 -5.02 -14.62 -16.91
N ASP A 30 -6.10 -15.39 -16.72
CA ASP A 30 -7.28 -15.35 -17.58
C ASP A 30 -8.01 -14.00 -17.47
N VAL A 31 -8.19 -13.47 -16.25
CA VAL A 31 -8.82 -12.15 -16.05
C VAL A 31 -7.94 -11.04 -16.62
N MET A 32 -6.62 -11.08 -16.41
CA MET A 32 -5.68 -10.09 -16.95
C MET A 32 -5.60 -10.11 -18.47
N SER A 33 -5.78 -11.27 -19.09
CA SER A 33 -5.73 -11.47 -20.54
C SER A 33 -7.07 -11.17 -21.22
N HIS A 34 -8.13 -10.93 -20.46
CA HIS A 34 -9.45 -10.64 -21.02
C HIS A 34 -9.41 -9.33 -21.82
N PRO A 35 -9.96 -9.29 -23.07
CA PRO A 35 -9.81 -8.13 -23.96
C PRO A 35 -10.25 -6.78 -23.35
N VAL A 36 -11.34 -6.76 -22.59
CA VAL A 36 -11.82 -5.55 -21.89
C VAL A 36 -10.80 -5.04 -20.88
N ILE A 37 -10.12 -5.94 -20.17
CA ILE A 37 -9.11 -5.58 -19.16
C ILE A 37 -7.84 -5.10 -19.85
N THR A 38 -7.38 -5.79 -20.90
CA THR A 38 -6.24 -5.35 -21.70
C THR A 38 -6.46 -3.93 -22.25
N LEU A 39 -7.63 -3.65 -22.83
CA LEU A 39 -7.97 -2.31 -23.33
C LEU A 39 -8.02 -1.26 -22.22
N ALA A 40 -8.55 -1.60 -21.04
CA ALA A 40 -8.56 -0.70 -19.90
C ALA A 40 -7.15 -0.41 -19.38
N SER A 41 -6.27 -1.42 -19.32
CA SER A 41 -4.87 -1.27 -18.93
C SER A 41 -4.08 -0.44 -19.93
N ASP A 42 -4.27 -0.65 -21.23
CA ASP A 42 -3.67 0.17 -22.29
C ASP A 42 -4.16 1.62 -22.20
N SER A 43 -5.46 1.83 -21.95
CA SER A 43 -6.02 3.16 -21.76
C SER A 43 -5.40 3.86 -20.54
N PHE A 44 -5.26 3.14 -19.42
CA PHE A 44 -4.65 3.66 -18.20
C PHE A 44 -3.17 4.00 -18.39
N LYS A 45 -2.41 3.15 -19.11
CA LYS A 45 -1.00 3.38 -19.45
C LYS A 45 -0.76 4.70 -20.18
N ASN A 46 -1.72 5.13 -20.99
CA ASN A 46 -1.65 6.32 -21.82
C ASN A 46 -2.16 7.59 -21.11
N LEU A 47 -2.60 7.50 -19.86
CA LEU A 47 -2.96 8.66 -19.05
C LEU A 47 -1.71 9.40 -18.58
N GLU A 48 -1.82 10.72 -18.45
CA GLU A 48 -0.79 11.53 -17.82
C GLU A 48 -0.77 11.27 -16.30
N GLU A 49 0.42 11.01 -15.75
CA GLU A 49 0.60 10.80 -14.32
C GLU A 49 0.35 12.10 -13.54
N LYS A 50 -0.62 12.06 -12.63
CA LYS A 50 -0.96 13.21 -11.79
C LYS A 50 0.06 13.34 -10.66
N ASN A 51 0.86 14.40 -10.71
CA ASN A 51 1.72 14.79 -9.61
C ASN A 51 0.93 15.60 -8.58
N VAL A 52 0.70 15.04 -7.38
CA VAL A 52 -0.08 15.68 -6.31
C VAL A 52 0.87 16.38 -5.34
N SER A 53 0.78 17.72 -5.28
CA SER A 53 1.46 18.58 -4.32
C SER A 53 0.48 19.49 -3.60
N PHE A 54 0.72 19.74 -2.32
CA PHE A 54 0.03 20.78 -1.56
C PHE A 54 1.04 21.90 -1.30
N ASP A 55 1.16 22.84 -2.23
CA ASP A 55 1.98 24.03 -2.05
C ASP A 55 1.16 25.16 -1.42
N GLU A 56 1.80 26.04 -0.64
CA GLU A 56 1.12 27.14 0.06
C GLU A 56 0.58 28.22 -0.89
N SER A 57 1.00 28.23 -2.16
CA SER A 57 0.68 29.27 -3.15
C SER A 57 -0.66 29.11 -3.87
N ASP A 58 -1.33 27.96 -3.79
CA ASP A 58 -2.62 27.70 -4.47
C ASP A 58 -3.80 28.35 -3.71
N SER A 59 -3.72 29.66 -3.57
CA SER A 59 -4.56 30.50 -2.70
C SER A 59 -5.67 31.26 -3.44
N GLU A 60 -5.95 30.92 -4.70
CA GLU A 60 -6.97 31.61 -5.51
C GLU A 60 -8.20 30.75 -5.88
N SER A 61 -8.26 29.48 -5.48
CA SER A 61 -9.49 28.67 -5.59
C SER A 61 -10.33 28.76 -4.32
N SER A 62 -11.60 29.14 -4.46
CA SER A 62 -12.56 29.24 -3.35
C SER A 62 -12.89 27.90 -2.66
N THR A 63 -12.44 26.77 -3.20
CA THR A 63 -12.50 25.46 -2.54
C THR A 63 -11.26 24.65 -2.92
N LYS A 64 -10.34 24.42 -1.98
CA LYS A 64 -9.25 23.46 -2.18
C LYS A 64 -9.82 22.03 -2.20
N ASP A 65 -9.40 21.25 -3.19
CA ASP A 65 -9.74 19.84 -3.30
C ASP A 65 -9.36 19.09 -2.01
N ARG A 66 -10.23 18.18 -1.57
CA ARG A 66 -10.08 17.43 -0.33
C ARG A 66 -9.46 16.07 -0.62
N TYR A 67 -8.19 15.94 -0.24
CA TYR A 67 -7.42 14.71 -0.44
C TYR A 67 -7.39 13.83 0.81
N VAL A 68 -7.34 12.51 0.57
CA VAL A 68 -6.97 11.47 1.54
C VAL A 68 -5.87 10.61 0.92
N TYR A 69 -4.68 10.66 1.50
CA TYR A 69 -3.56 9.81 1.09
C TYR A 69 -3.45 8.60 2.02
N ILE A 70 -3.11 7.42 1.47
CA ILE A 70 -3.00 6.13 2.18
C ILE A 70 -1.58 5.60 2.04
N PHE A 71 -0.94 5.22 3.15
CA PHE A 71 0.35 4.54 3.12
C PHE A 71 0.20 3.04 2.92
N GLN A 72 1.31 2.38 2.59
CA GLN A 72 1.45 0.93 2.69
C GLN A 72 0.79 0.37 3.95
N ARG A 73 0.08 -0.76 3.84
CA ARG A 73 -0.65 -1.45 4.92
C ARG A 73 -1.87 -0.70 5.47
N GLU A 74 -2.14 0.52 5.02
CA GLU A 74 -3.32 1.26 5.43
C GLU A 74 -4.48 1.07 4.43
N PHE A 75 -5.68 1.41 4.90
CA PHE A 75 -6.85 1.60 4.06
C PHE A 75 -7.68 2.78 4.55
N ALA A 76 -8.49 3.32 3.65
CA ALA A 76 -9.59 4.21 3.99
C ALA A 76 -10.82 3.85 3.17
N VAL A 77 -11.97 4.25 3.69
CA VAL A 77 -13.22 4.33 2.93
C VAL A 77 -13.67 5.78 2.99
N VAL A 78 -13.95 6.38 1.84
CA VAL A 78 -14.26 7.81 1.73
C VAL A 78 -15.64 8.01 1.14
N ASN A 79 -16.34 9.03 1.65
CA ASN A 79 -17.62 9.48 1.11
C ASN A 79 -17.35 10.57 0.07
N PRO A 80 -17.87 10.46 -1.17
CA PRO A 80 -17.66 11.47 -2.21
C PRO A 80 -18.19 12.86 -1.83
N ALA A 81 -19.10 12.97 -0.85
CA ALA A 81 -19.53 14.26 -0.33
C ALA A 81 -18.45 14.98 0.51
N LEU A 82 -17.48 14.26 1.06
CA LEU A 82 -16.49 14.75 2.02
C LEU A 82 -15.06 14.76 1.47
N VAL A 83 -14.76 13.90 0.52
CA VAL A 83 -13.42 13.72 -0.04
C VAL A 83 -13.54 13.73 -1.55
N ASP A 84 -12.77 14.57 -2.22
CA ASP A 84 -12.78 14.68 -3.68
C ASP A 84 -11.82 13.66 -4.32
N PHE A 85 -10.69 13.42 -3.64
CA PHE A 85 -9.66 12.49 -4.12
C PHE A 85 -9.09 11.61 -3.01
N VAL A 86 -8.90 10.33 -3.32
CA VAL A 86 -8.21 9.36 -2.46
C VAL A 86 -7.17 8.59 -3.26
N GLY A 87 -6.00 8.35 -2.70
CA GLY A 87 -4.95 7.65 -3.45
C GLY A 87 -3.77 7.19 -2.60
N THR A 88 -2.86 6.51 -3.29
CA THR A 88 -1.64 5.93 -2.72
C THR A 88 -0.55 5.91 -3.79
N ASP A 89 0.71 5.96 -3.38
CA ASP A 89 1.88 5.71 -4.23
C ASP A 89 2.92 4.84 -3.53
N GLU A 90 4.14 4.80 -4.07
CA GLU A 90 5.26 3.98 -3.59
C GLU A 90 4.99 2.47 -3.67
N ALA A 91 4.04 2.04 -4.50
CA ALA A 91 3.77 0.63 -4.76
C ALA A 91 4.79 0.10 -5.79
N THR A 92 5.87 -0.51 -5.30
CA THR A 92 6.81 -1.27 -6.14
C THR A 92 6.25 -2.67 -6.39
N THR A 93 6.41 -3.57 -5.42
CA THR A 93 5.84 -4.93 -5.42
C THR A 93 4.44 -5.00 -4.82
N CYS A 94 4.05 -3.96 -4.07
CA CYS A 94 2.74 -3.80 -3.47
C CYS A 94 1.66 -3.44 -4.51
N VAL A 95 0.39 -3.56 -4.14
CA VAL A 95 -0.76 -3.25 -5.01
C VAL A 95 -1.73 -2.30 -4.32
N GLY A 96 -2.04 -1.18 -4.96
CA GLY A 96 -3.18 -0.34 -4.62
C GLY A 96 -4.48 -1.01 -5.07
N LEU A 97 -5.35 -1.36 -4.13
CA LEU A 97 -6.68 -1.92 -4.38
C LEU A 97 -7.74 -0.84 -4.15
N VAL A 98 -8.57 -0.60 -5.16
CA VAL A 98 -9.72 0.30 -5.10
C VAL A 98 -11.00 -0.54 -5.21
N ILE A 99 -11.94 -0.33 -4.28
CA ILE A 99 -13.30 -0.91 -4.32
C ILE A 99 -14.30 0.22 -4.17
N ARG A 100 -15.15 0.44 -5.17
CA ARG A 100 -16.14 1.52 -5.17
C ARG A 100 -17.56 0.98 -5.33
N ASN A 101 -18.45 1.37 -4.43
CA ASN A 101 -19.88 1.11 -4.59
C ASN A 101 -20.45 2.01 -5.70
N ARG A 102 -20.98 1.41 -6.76
CA ARG A 102 -21.52 2.14 -7.93
C ARG A 102 -22.67 3.08 -7.59
N LYS A 103 -23.53 2.67 -6.66
CA LYS A 103 -24.77 3.37 -6.30
C LYS A 103 -24.51 4.51 -5.32
N SER A 104 -23.77 4.26 -4.25
CA SER A 104 -23.50 5.27 -3.22
C SER A 104 -22.28 6.14 -3.53
N GLY A 105 -21.38 5.68 -4.40
CA GLY A 105 -20.08 6.30 -4.67
C GLY A 105 -19.07 6.14 -3.54
N MET A 106 -19.42 5.46 -2.43
CA MET A 106 -18.50 5.13 -1.35
C MET A 106 -17.30 4.36 -1.93
N THR A 107 -16.10 4.88 -1.70
CA THR A 107 -14.88 4.40 -2.34
C THR A 107 -13.88 3.99 -1.26
N SER A 108 -13.42 2.75 -1.29
CA SER A 108 -12.31 2.29 -0.46
C SER A 108 -11.04 2.16 -1.28
N VAL A 109 -9.93 2.62 -0.71
CA VAL A 109 -8.58 2.42 -1.23
C VAL A 109 -7.73 1.78 -0.14
N ALA A 110 -7.00 0.73 -0.49
CA ALA A 110 -6.05 0.05 0.37
C ALA A 110 -4.72 -0.14 -0.35
N HIS A 111 -3.62 -0.03 0.38
CA HIS A 111 -2.29 -0.36 -0.13
C HIS A 111 -1.87 -1.73 0.41
N MET A 112 -2.03 -2.76 -0.43
CA MET A 112 -1.80 -4.16 -0.07
C MET A 112 -0.33 -4.52 -0.31
N ASP A 113 0.34 -5.04 0.71
CA ASP A 113 1.78 -5.33 0.67
C ASP A 113 2.13 -6.81 0.89
N SER A 114 1.17 -7.63 1.32
CA SER A 114 1.39 -9.08 1.45
C SER A 114 0.10 -9.89 1.27
N PRO A 115 0.19 -11.15 0.81
CA PRO A 115 -0.96 -12.05 0.74
C PRO A 115 -1.68 -12.25 2.08
N GLU A 116 -0.97 -12.14 3.22
CA GLU A 116 -1.52 -12.48 4.53
C GLU A 116 -2.59 -11.50 5.04
N ILE A 117 -2.67 -10.30 4.47
CA ILE A 117 -3.68 -9.30 4.85
C ILE A 117 -4.91 -9.29 3.96
N VAL A 118 -4.87 -9.95 2.82
CA VAL A 118 -5.87 -9.76 1.77
C VAL A 118 -7.28 -10.14 2.24
N ASP A 119 -7.43 -11.30 2.90
CA ASP A 119 -8.75 -11.81 3.30
C ASP A 119 -9.46 -10.89 4.30
N LEU A 120 -8.78 -10.52 5.38
CA LEU A 120 -9.32 -9.63 6.40
C LEU A 120 -9.37 -8.20 5.90
N GLY A 121 -8.38 -7.75 5.14
CA GLY A 121 -8.32 -6.41 4.57
C GLY A 121 -9.50 -6.11 3.67
N ILE A 122 -9.80 -6.99 2.70
CA ILE A 122 -10.99 -6.85 1.84
C ILE A 122 -12.27 -6.88 2.70
N SER A 123 -12.32 -7.70 3.74
CA SER A 123 -13.47 -7.72 4.66
C SER A 123 -13.64 -6.41 5.44
N GLN A 124 -12.55 -5.78 5.87
CA GLN A 124 -12.55 -4.45 6.51
C GLN A 124 -13.05 -3.37 5.56
N MET A 125 -12.57 -3.37 4.31
CA MET A 125 -12.99 -2.42 3.28
C MET A 125 -14.50 -2.54 3.01
N LEU A 126 -14.99 -3.76 2.80
CA LEU A 126 -16.39 -4.00 2.44
C LEU A 126 -17.38 -3.72 3.56
N LEU A 127 -16.99 -3.95 4.81
CA LEU A 127 -17.79 -3.56 5.98
C LEU A 127 -18.22 -2.09 5.95
N LEU A 128 -17.40 -1.21 5.38
CA LEU A 128 -17.65 0.23 5.32
C LEU A 128 -18.18 0.69 3.96
N VAL A 129 -17.80 0.02 2.85
CA VAL A 129 -18.25 0.37 1.49
C VAL A 129 -19.69 -0.08 1.23
N LEU A 130 -20.08 -1.25 1.72
CA LEU A 130 -21.43 -1.79 1.47
C LEU A 130 -22.50 -0.99 2.22
N GLN A 131 -22.19 -0.49 3.43
CA GLN A 131 -23.18 0.11 4.32
C GLN A 131 -24.40 -0.84 4.47
N ASP A 132 -25.59 -0.39 4.06
CA ASP A 132 -26.83 -1.17 4.10
C ASP A 132 -27.18 -1.84 2.74
N ASP A 133 -26.30 -1.72 1.73
CA ASP A 133 -26.53 -2.22 0.36
C ASP A 133 -26.02 -3.65 0.20
N VAL A 134 -26.92 -4.61 0.42
CA VAL A 134 -26.60 -6.05 0.37
C VAL A 134 -26.37 -6.59 -1.04
N ASP A 135 -26.90 -5.90 -2.06
CA ASP A 135 -26.81 -6.26 -3.49
C ASP A 135 -25.89 -5.27 -4.23
N ALA A 136 -24.94 -4.67 -3.52
CA ALA A 136 -24.07 -3.65 -4.07
C ALA A 136 -23.23 -4.18 -5.26
N GLU A 137 -23.27 -3.42 -6.35
CA GLU A 137 -22.39 -3.60 -7.49
C GLU A 137 -21.11 -2.78 -7.27
N LEU A 138 -19.97 -3.48 -7.19
CA LEU A 138 -18.70 -2.88 -6.78
C LEU A 138 -17.71 -2.81 -7.94
N ASP A 139 -17.27 -1.60 -8.30
CA ASP A 139 -16.16 -1.43 -9.23
C ASP A 139 -14.83 -1.73 -8.52
N VAL A 140 -13.94 -2.45 -9.20
CA VAL A 140 -12.62 -2.81 -8.69
C VAL A 140 -11.53 -2.35 -9.65
N HIS A 141 -10.52 -1.68 -9.08
CA HIS A 141 -9.30 -1.33 -9.78
C HIS A 141 -8.08 -1.79 -8.98
N MET A 142 -7.06 -2.28 -9.68
CA MET A 142 -5.78 -2.68 -9.09
C MET A 142 -4.66 -2.00 -9.86
N VAL A 143 -3.77 -1.31 -9.14
CA VAL A 143 -2.60 -0.60 -9.71
C VAL A 143 -1.37 -0.85 -8.84
N GLY A 144 -0.25 -1.22 -9.46
CA GLY A 144 1.00 -1.52 -8.74
C GLY A 144 1.47 -2.94 -8.99
N GLY A 145 2.57 -3.35 -8.37
CA GLY A 145 3.22 -4.62 -8.69
C GLY A 145 3.80 -4.62 -10.10
N TYR A 146 4.82 -5.44 -10.32
CA TYR A 146 5.44 -5.64 -11.62
C TYR A 146 6.00 -7.07 -11.68
N GLU A 147 6.53 -7.49 -12.82
CA GLU A 147 7.22 -8.78 -12.93
C GLU A 147 8.60 -8.69 -12.25
N ASP A 148 8.62 -8.93 -10.94
CA ASP A 148 9.76 -8.69 -10.05
C ASP A 148 10.74 -9.87 -9.94
N VAL A 149 10.60 -10.87 -10.82
CA VAL A 149 11.54 -11.99 -10.95
C VAL A 149 12.27 -11.90 -12.28
N ASP A 150 13.59 -11.82 -12.22
CA ASP A 150 14.44 -11.81 -13.42
C ASP A 150 14.42 -13.18 -14.12
N ILE A 151 13.81 -13.25 -15.31
CA ILE A 151 13.80 -14.44 -16.16
C ILE A 151 15.21 -14.81 -16.64
N LYS A 152 16.17 -13.87 -16.61
CA LYS A 152 17.55 -14.04 -17.10
C LYS A 152 18.37 -15.11 -16.35
N ASN A 153 17.97 -15.50 -15.14
CA ASN A 153 18.70 -16.48 -14.31
C ASN A 153 18.00 -17.85 -14.22
N ALA A 154 16.95 -18.10 -15.01
CA ALA A 154 16.17 -19.35 -14.94
C ALA A 154 16.86 -20.57 -15.59
N ASP A 155 17.99 -20.38 -16.30
CA ASP A 155 18.75 -21.44 -16.97
C ASP A 155 19.79 -22.14 -16.07
N GLY A 156 19.43 -22.40 -14.80
CA GLY A 156 20.32 -23.03 -13.82
C GLY A 156 19.66 -24.17 -13.06
N VAL A 157 19.97 -25.40 -13.45
CA VAL A 157 19.65 -26.64 -12.71
C VAL A 157 20.14 -26.53 -11.26
N GLY A 158 19.21 -26.53 -10.29
CA GLY A 158 19.54 -26.61 -8.86
C GLY A 158 18.31 -26.52 -7.94
N ASP A 159 18.08 -27.58 -7.17
CA ASP A 159 16.96 -27.80 -6.23
C ASP A 159 17.07 -26.94 -4.95
N TYR A 160 17.04 -25.62 -5.11
CA TYR A 160 16.79 -24.67 -4.02
C TYR A 160 15.66 -23.74 -4.48
N ALA A 161 14.61 -23.64 -3.67
CA ALA A 161 13.36 -22.90 -3.93
C ALA A 161 13.58 -21.67 -4.82
N LYS A 162 13.01 -21.68 -6.03
CA LYS A 162 12.92 -20.50 -6.90
C LYS A 162 12.43 -19.33 -6.02
N PRO A 163 13.07 -18.14 -6.07
CA PRO A 163 12.46 -16.99 -5.45
C PRO A 163 11.15 -16.73 -6.19
N GLU A 164 10.03 -17.10 -5.56
CA GLU A 164 8.72 -16.59 -5.95
C GLU A 164 8.78 -15.07 -5.74
N GLY A 165 8.46 -14.31 -6.79
CA GLY A 165 8.36 -12.86 -6.69
C GLY A 165 7.33 -12.45 -5.64
N TYR A 166 7.36 -11.20 -5.22
CA TYR A 166 6.42 -10.64 -4.25
C TYR A 166 5.11 -10.23 -4.92
N SER A 167 5.16 -9.68 -6.14
CA SER A 167 3.98 -9.10 -6.80
C SER A 167 2.99 -10.18 -7.26
N PHE A 168 3.49 -11.26 -7.86
CA PHE A 168 2.63 -12.30 -8.44
C PHE A 168 1.77 -13.04 -7.41
N PRO A 169 2.32 -13.55 -6.28
CA PRO A 169 1.52 -14.19 -5.24
C PRO A 169 0.48 -13.24 -4.61
N LEU A 170 0.83 -11.95 -4.44
CA LEU A 170 -0.11 -10.95 -3.95
C LEU A 170 -1.28 -10.74 -4.92
N CYS A 171 -1.00 -10.62 -6.22
CA CYS A 171 -2.02 -10.48 -7.24
C CYS A 171 -2.94 -11.71 -7.33
N CYS A 172 -2.36 -12.93 -7.27
CA CYS A 172 -3.15 -14.17 -7.24
C CYS A 172 -4.09 -14.17 -6.04
N LYS A 173 -3.56 -13.88 -4.85
CA LYS A 173 -4.34 -13.86 -3.62
C LYS A 173 -5.48 -12.84 -3.67
N LEU A 174 -5.24 -11.66 -4.24
CA LEU A 174 -6.28 -10.62 -4.42
C LEU A 174 -7.42 -11.11 -5.30
N VAL A 175 -7.13 -11.59 -6.51
CA VAL A 175 -8.15 -12.05 -7.46
C VAL A 175 -8.90 -13.27 -6.93
N GLU A 176 -8.20 -14.25 -6.36
CA GLU A 176 -8.83 -15.41 -5.73
C GLU A 176 -9.82 -15.00 -4.62
N THR A 177 -9.42 -14.04 -3.80
CA THR A 177 -10.25 -13.58 -2.67
C THR A 177 -11.51 -12.90 -3.19
N LEU A 178 -11.41 -12.06 -4.23
CA LEU A 178 -12.59 -11.46 -4.87
C LEU A 178 -13.52 -12.52 -5.49
N GLN A 179 -12.96 -13.57 -6.09
CA GLN A 179 -13.75 -14.65 -6.70
C GLN A 179 -14.51 -15.48 -5.67
N LYS A 180 -13.87 -15.82 -4.54
CA LYS A 180 -14.44 -16.64 -3.46
C LYS A 180 -15.55 -15.93 -2.68
N ARG A 181 -15.63 -14.62 -2.80
CA ARG A 181 -16.59 -13.77 -2.10
C ARG A 181 -17.96 -13.73 -2.79
N ARG A 182 -19.00 -13.43 -2.01
CA ARG A 182 -20.39 -13.40 -2.50
C ARG A 182 -20.77 -12.10 -3.19
N GLU A 183 -20.07 -11.01 -2.89
CA GLU A 183 -20.34 -9.69 -3.47
C GLU A 183 -20.01 -9.65 -4.97
N ASN A 184 -20.62 -8.69 -5.69
CA ASN A 184 -20.49 -8.55 -7.14
C ASN A 184 -19.37 -7.56 -7.46
N PHE A 185 -18.20 -8.08 -7.86
CA PHE A 185 -17.02 -7.30 -8.19
C PHE A 185 -16.86 -7.15 -9.69
N HIS A 186 -16.99 -5.94 -10.20
CA HIS A 186 -16.79 -5.60 -11.59
C HIS A 186 -15.37 -5.08 -11.78
N ILE A 187 -14.51 -5.91 -12.35
CA ILE A 187 -13.11 -5.54 -12.59
C ILE A 187 -13.09 -4.53 -13.73
N GLN A 188 -12.70 -3.30 -13.40
CA GLN A 188 -12.61 -2.18 -14.34
C GLN A 188 -11.18 -1.99 -14.86
N THR A 189 -10.17 -2.23 -14.01
CA THR A 189 -8.77 -1.99 -14.36
C THR A 189 -7.86 -2.94 -13.59
N LEU A 190 -6.98 -3.67 -14.29
CA LEU A 190 -5.88 -4.44 -13.69
C LEU A 190 -4.55 -3.95 -14.28
N PHE A 191 -4.03 -2.85 -13.76
CA PHE A 191 -2.74 -2.30 -14.14
C PHE A 191 -1.64 -2.83 -13.20
N ILE A 192 -1.40 -4.14 -13.29
CA ILE A 192 -0.54 -4.91 -12.42
C ILE A 192 0.38 -5.84 -13.24
N LEU A 193 1.49 -6.30 -12.64
CA LEU A 193 2.42 -7.27 -13.25
C LEU A 193 2.84 -6.86 -14.66
N GLY A 194 2.71 -7.73 -15.67
CA GLY A 194 3.10 -7.45 -17.05
C GLY A 194 2.48 -6.16 -17.63
N HIS A 195 1.24 -5.82 -17.26
CA HIS A 195 0.59 -4.56 -17.67
C HIS A 195 1.29 -3.32 -17.09
N ASN A 196 1.88 -3.44 -15.91
CA ASN A 196 2.62 -2.39 -15.22
C ASN A 196 4.15 -2.58 -15.29
N THR A 197 4.68 -3.45 -16.15
CA THR A 197 6.13 -3.70 -16.21
C THR A 197 6.77 -2.94 -17.37
N LYS A 198 7.92 -2.30 -17.09
CA LYS A 198 8.84 -1.77 -18.10
C LYS A 198 10.27 -2.24 -17.79
N LEU A 199 11.15 -2.04 -18.77
CA LEU A 199 12.59 -2.19 -18.58
C LEU A 199 13.21 -0.82 -18.34
N ASP A 200 14.10 -0.72 -17.35
CA ASP A 200 14.95 0.45 -17.16
C ASP A 200 16.12 0.50 -18.16
N SER A 201 16.97 1.52 -18.06
CA SER A 201 18.15 1.68 -18.93
C SER A 201 19.21 0.59 -18.75
N GLN A 202 19.16 -0.18 -17.67
CA GLN A 202 20.03 -1.30 -17.36
C GLN A 202 19.38 -2.66 -17.70
N ALA A 203 18.18 -2.64 -18.31
CA ALA A 203 17.37 -3.79 -18.63
C ALA A 203 16.91 -4.61 -17.40
N ASN A 204 16.75 -3.97 -16.24
CA ASN A 204 16.02 -4.53 -15.11
C ASN A 204 14.53 -4.26 -15.27
N THR A 205 13.69 -5.16 -14.76
CA THR A 205 12.24 -4.91 -14.68
C THR A 205 11.94 -3.90 -13.58
N CYS A 206 11.03 -2.97 -13.85
CA CYS A 206 10.51 -2.01 -12.88
C CYS A 206 9.07 -1.61 -13.22
N PRO A 207 8.31 -1.05 -12.26
CA PRO A 207 6.94 -0.63 -12.51
C PRO A 207 6.86 0.59 -13.44
N ILE A 208 5.81 0.64 -14.28
CA ILE A 208 5.51 1.80 -15.11
C ILE A 208 5.06 2.95 -14.21
N PHE A 209 4.03 2.70 -13.40
CA PHE A 209 3.49 3.60 -12.39
C PHE A 209 3.55 2.97 -11.00
N ASN A 210 3.81 3.81 -9.98
CA ASN A 210 3.92 3.39 -8.59
C ASN A 210 2.71 3.79 -7.73
N GLY A 211 1.70 4.44 -8.32
CA GLY A 211 0.58 4.97 -7.56
C GLY A 211 -0.63 5.26 -8.41
N CYS A 212 -1.74 5.48 -7.72
CA CYS A 212 -3.00 5.85 -8.31
C CYS A 212 -3.77 6.84 -7.45
N LEU A 213 -4.64 7.59 -8.11
CA LEU A 213 -5.55 8.56 -7.52
C LEU A 213 -6.95 8.29 -8.06
N VAL A 214 -7.94 8.32 -7.18
CA VAL A 214 -9.35 8.12 -7.52
C VAL A 214 -10.10 9.41 -7.31
N ASN A 215 -10.80 9.89 -8.34
CA ASN A 215 -11.82 10.91 -8.20
C ASN A 215 -13.08 10.24 -7.64
N THR A 216 -13.49 10.59 -6.43
CA THR A 216 -14.57 9.89 -5.71
C THR A 216 -15.94 10.13 -6.35
N SER A 217 -16.15 11.32 -6.92
CA SER A 217 -17.42 11.73 -7.53
C SER A 217 -17.71 10.93 -8.80
N THR A 218 -16.69 10.68 -9.63
CA THR A 218 -16.83 9.97 -10.91
C THR A 218 -16.44 8.50 -10.83
N GLY A 219 -15.61 8.12 -9.86
CA GLY A 219 -14.95 6.81 -9.82
C GLY A 219 -13.79 6.67 -10.80
N ALA A 220 -13.39 7.73 -11.50
CA ALA A 220 -12.27 7.68 -12.42
C ALA A 220 -10.94 7.49 -11.67
N ILE A 221 -10.08 6.60 -12.19
CA ILE A 221 -8.74 6.34 -11.67
C ILE A 221 -7.68 6.94 -12.60
N LEU A 222 -6.65 7.54 -12.00
CA LEU A 222 -5.51 8.15 -12.69
C LEU A 222 -4.21 7.57 -12.14
N PRO A 223 -3.16 7.38 -12.95
CA PRO A 223 -1.81 7.18 -12.43
C PRO A 223 -1.40 8.42 -11.64
N ALA A 224 -0.73 8.25 -10.50
CA ALA A 224 -0.39 9.38 -9.64
C ALA A 224 0.87 9.16 -8.81
N SER A 225 1.55 10.26 -8.54
CA SER A 225 2.66 10.36 -7.59
C SER A 225 2.34 11.45 -6.55
N PHE A 226 2.85 11.29 -5.33
CA PHE A 226 2.62 12.23 -4.25
C PHE A 226 3.95 12.81 -3.78
N ASN A 227 4.03 14.13 -3.67
CA ASN A 227 5.20 14.74 -3.06
C ASN A 227 5.14 14.62 -1.52
N ARG A 228 6.16 15.14 -0.83
CA ARG A 228 6.22 15.07 0.63
C ARG A 228 5.08 15.83 1.33
N THR A 229 4.61 16.95 0.78
CA THR A 229 3.57 17.77 1.43
C THR A 229 2.18 17.14 1.32
N SER A 230 1.96 16.29 0.30
CA SER A 230 0.69 15.63 0.07
C SER A 230 0.48 14.32 0.83
N ARG A 231 1.54 13.71 1.36
CA ARG A 231 1.47 12.50 2.21
C ARG A 231 1.15 12.81 3.68
N CYS A 232 0.14 13.65 3.91
CA CYS A 232 -0.29 14.11 5.23
C CYS A 232 -1.61 13.45 5.67
N PRO A 233 -1.99 13.56 6.97
CA PRO A 233 -1.21 14.06 8.10
C PRO A 233 -0.20 13.03 8.63
N ASP A 234 0.75 13.53 9.43
CA ASP A 234 1.56 12.72 10.35
C ASP A 234 2.32 11.55 9.70
N GLU A 235 2.87 11.82 8.51
CA GLU A 235 3.65 10.89 7.67
C GLU A 235 4.53 9.94 8.50
N ILE A 236 5.32 10.49 9.42
CA ILE A 236 6.31 9.75 10.19
C ILE A 236 5.65 8.67 11.06
N VAL A 237 4.64 9.03 11.83
CA VAL A 237 4.01 8.09 12.76
C VAL A 237 3.19 7.05 12.02
N ARG A 238 2.53 7.43 10.92
CA ARG A 238 1.82 6.48 10.05
C ARG A 238 2.76 5.47 9.41
N ARG A 239 3.90 5.92 8.89
CA ARG A 239 4.96 5.04 8.38
C ARG A 239 5.53 4.11 9.47
N ILE A 240 5.76 4.61 10.69
CA ILE A 240 6.19 3.78 11.82
C ILE A 240 5.13 2.75 12.21
N ARG A 241 3.83 3.10 12.11
CA ARG A 241 2.74 2.15 12.40
C ARG A 241 2.81 0.93 11.49
N VAL A 242 3.12 1.10 10.20
CA VAL A 242 3.32 -0.01 9.26
C VAL A 242 4.32 -1.00 9.85
N SER A 243 5.50 -0.52 10.23
CA SER A 243 6.56 -1.37 10.75
C SER A 243 6.27 -1.95 12.14
N SER A 244 5.66 -1.15 13.02
CA SER A 244 5.30 -1.58 14.38
C SER A 244 4.16 -2.61 14.37
N SER A 245 3.29 -2.56 13.36
CA SER A 245 2.14 -3.48 13.24
C SER A 245 2.55 -4.94 13.06
N PHE A 246 3.77 -5.19 12.57
CA PHE A 246 4.31 -6.55 12.45
C PHE A 246 4.61 -7.20 13.82
N GLU A 247 5.01 -6.42 14.83
CA GLU A 247 5.26 -6.93 16.18
C GLU A 247 4.00 -6.96 17.05
N ASP A 248 3.02 -6.11 16.74
CA ASP A 248 1.78 -6.00 17.51
C ASP A 248 0.71 -6.96 16.97
N SER A 249 0.57 -8.10 17.67
CA SER A 249 -0.40 -9.16 17.35
C SER A 249 -1.85 -8.70 17.16
N SER A 250 -2.26 -7.54 17.69
CA SER A 250 -3.60 -7.00 17.49
C SER A 250 -3.89 -6.60 16.02
N TRP A 251 -2.83 -6.35 15.25
CA TRP A 251 -2.85 -6.00 13.82
C TRP A 251 -2.54 -7.17 12.89
N LYS A 252 -2.31 -8.37 13.42
CA LYS A 252 -1.99 -9.54 12.60
C LYS A 252 -3.07 -9.80 11.55
N GLY A 253 -2.65 -9.81 10.29
CA GLY A 253 -3.52 -10.06 9.13
C GLY A 253 -4.46 -8.90 8.80
N LYS A 254 -4.38 -7.74 9.46
CA LYS A 254 -5.30 -6.61 9.23
C LYS A 254 -4.62 -5.48 8.48
N LEU A 255 -5.43 -4.72 7.74
CA LEU A 255 -5.08 -3.37 7.31
C LEU A 255 -5.22 -2.39 8.49
N LEU A 256 -4.38 -1.36 8.47
CA LEU A 256 -4.37 -0.26 9.40
C LEU A 256 -5.47 0.74 9.02
N ASP A 257 -6.54 0.78 9.81
CA ASP A 257 -7.56 1.83 9.71
C ASP A 257 -6.98 3.16 10.22
N THR A 258 -7.09 4.20 9.40
CA THR A 258 -6.49 5.52 9.68
C THR A 258 -7.40 6.71 9.42
N TYR A 259 -8.53 6.53 8.71
CA TYR A 259 -9.42 7.62 8.29
C TYR A 259 -10.88 7.28 8.58
N ASP A 260 -11.52 8.11 9.40
CA ASP A 260 -12.95 8.04 9.67
C ASP A 260 -13.72 9.01 8.76
N THR A 261 -14.39 8.43 7.77
CA THR A 261 -15.23 9.15 6.81
C THR A 261 -16.45 9.83 7.44
N LYS A 262 -16.97 9.32 8.56
CA LYS A 262 -18.18 9.91 9.16
C LYS A 262 -17.89 11.28 9.76
N THR A 263 -16.68 11.47 10.25
CA THR A 263 -16.26 12.71 10.91
C THR A 263 -15.24 13.52 10.11
N ASP A 264 -14.82 13.03 8.93
CA ASP A 264 -13.72 13.56 8.11
C ASP A 264 -12.44 13.78 8.94
N ARG A 265 -12.00 12.71 9.61
CA ARG A 265 -10.84 12.75 10.52
C ARG A 265 -9.85 11.63 10.24
N PHE A 266 -8.57 11.95 10.35
CA PHE A 266 -7.58 10.91 10.56
C PHE A 266 -7.55 10.52 12.04
N ILE A 267 -7.77 9.24 12.32
CA ILE A 267 -7.69 8.66 13.67
C ILE A 267 -6.56 7.65 13.66
N ILE A 268 -5.37 8.11 14.05
CA ILE A 268 -4.16 7.29 14.04
C ILE A 268 -4.11 6.53 15.37
N ALA A 269 -4.56 5.28 15.34
CA ALA A 269 -4.57 4.40 16.50
C ALA A 269 -3.13 4.18 17.04
N PRO A 270 -2.98 4.01 18.36
CA PRO A 270 -1.68 3.75 18.96
C PRO A 270 -1.11 2.41 18.46
N CYS A 271 0.17 2.42 18.09
CA CYS A 271 0.96 1.21 17.92
C CYS A 271 2.01 1.11 19.03
N ARG A 272 2.39 -0.12 19.35
CA ARG A 272 3.49 -0.40 20.28
C ARG A 272 4.65 -0.97 19.49
N TRP A 273 5.84 -0.50 19.80
CA TRP A 273 7.08 -1.15 19.38
C TRP A 273 7.90 -1.56 20.59
N THR A 274 8.76 -2.56 20.39
CA THR A 274 9.59 -3.14 21.45
C THR A 274 11.03 -2.60 21.38
N MET A 275 11.80 -2.77 22.45
CA MET A 275 13.24 -2.47 22.42
C MET A 275 13.99 -3.33 21.41
N ARG A 276 13.48 -4.53 21.11
CA ARG A 276 14.02 -5.39 20.05
C ARG A 276 13.93 -4.71 18.68
N LEU A 277 12.81 -4.04 18.38
CA LEU A 277 12.70 -3.24 17.17
C LEU A 277 13.75 -2.12 17.13
N ILE A 278 13.97 -1.44 18.26
CA ILE A 278 14.95 -0.35 18.35
C ILE A 278 16.38 -0.86 18.14
N GLU A 279 16.72 -2.03 18.68
CA GLU A 279 18.02 -2.68 18.46
C GLU A 279 18.23 -3.00 16.98
N TYR A 280 17.23 -3.56 16.30
CA TYR A 280 17.31 -3.81 14.85
C TYR A 280 17.51 -2.53 14.05
N VAL A 281 16.73 -1.49 14.34
CA VAL A 281 16.87 -0.18 13.69
C VAL A 281 18.27 0.39 13.91
N TRP A 282 18.83 0.23 15.11
CA TRP A 282 20.18 0.72 15.41
C TRP A 282 21.25 0.00 14.59
N GLU A 283 21.15 -1.33 14.46
CA GLU A 283 22.05 -2.16 13.64
C GLU A 283 21.97 -1.78 12.16
N LEU A 284 20.75 -1.71 11.61
CA LEU A 284 20.54 -1.33 10.20
C LEU A 284 21.06 0.07 9.89
N ASN A 285 20.93 1.01 10.82
CA ASN A 285 21.41 2.37 10.63
C ASN A 285 22.95 2.47 10.56
N GLN A 286 23.69 1.41 10.92
CA GLN A 286 25.15 1.33 10.72
C GLN A 286 25.56 0.87 9.32
N LEU A 287 24.63 0.31 8.53
CA LEU A 287 24.91 -0.17 7.19
C LEU A 287 25.12 0.99 6.20
N THR A 288 25.80 0.72 5.10
CA THR A 288 25.90 1.63 3.95
C THR A 288 24.58 1.72 3.19
N ASP A 289 24.41 2.75 2.36
CA ASP A 289 23.17 2.93 1.60
C ASP A 289 22.91 1.79 0.60
N GLU A 290 23.97 1.22 0.02
CA GLU A 290 23.89 0.04 -0.87
C GLU A 290 23.43 -1.22 -0.11
N GLU A 291 24.00 -1.45 1.07
CA GLU A 291 23.57 -2.55 1.95
C GLU A 291 22.14 -2.36 2.43
N ILE A 292 21.72 -1.13 2.72
CA ILE A 292 20.33 -0.83 3.11
C ILE A 292 19.40 -1.13 1.94
N LEU A 293 19.70 -0.64 0.75
CA LEU A 293 18.89 -0.88 -0.44
C LEU A 293 18.75 -2.37 -0.72
N THR A 294 19.86 -3.12 -0.64
CA THR A 294 19.89 -4.57 -0.89
C THR A 294 19.14 -5.38 0.18
N ASN A 295 19.26 -5.01 1.46
CA ASN A 295 18.72 -5.80 2.56
C ASN A 295 17.31 -5.37 3.00
N CYS A 296 16.88 -4.15 2.66
CA CYS A 296 15.63 -3.56 3.15
C CYS A 296 14.62 -3.25 2.03
N SER A 297 14.88 -3.60 0.77
CA SER A 297 13.91 -3.46 -0.32
C SER A 297 13.50 -4.83 -0.87
N THR A 298 12.24 -5.00 -1.26
CA THR A 298 11.79 -6.16 -2.07
C THR A 298 12.24 -6.10 -3.52
N SER A 299 12.64 -4.91 -3.97
CA SER A 299 12.93 -4.60 -5.37
C SER A 299 14.03 -3.53 -5.47
N PRO A 300 15.29 -3.84 -5.08
CA PRO A 300 16.38 -2.86 -4.97
C PRO A 300 16.60 -1.99 -6.22
N SER A 301 16.43 -2.57 -7.42
CA SER A 301 16.58 -1.87 -8.70
C SER A 301 15.41 -0.97 -9.08
N ALA A 302 14.26 -1.11 -8.41
CA ALA A 302 13.02 -0.39 -8.73
C ALA A 302 12.63 0.66 -7.68
N GLU A 303 13.38 0.78 -6.58
CA GLU A 303 13.12 1.80 -5.56
C GLU A 303 13.41 3.21 -6.05
N GLY A 304 12.63 4.18 -5.57
CA GLY A 304 12.86 5.59 -5.85
C GLY A 304 14.17 6.12 -5.20
N PRO A 305 14.74 7.22 -5.71
CA PRO A 305 16.02 7.76 -5.25
C PRO A 305 16.01 8.18 -3.76
N ASP A 306 14.84 8.48 -3.20
CA ASP A 306 14.68 8.87 -1.81
C ASP A 306 14.45 7.69 -0.85
N PHE A 307 14.45 6.45 -1.33
CA PHE A 307 14.14 5.27 -0.53
C PHE A 307 15.00 5.19 0.75
N VAL A 308 16.32 5.15 0.62
CA VAL A 308 17.25 5.05 1.76
C VAL A 308 17.15 6.28 2.68
N ASN A 309 17.02 7.47 2.10
CA ASN A 309 16.82 8.71 2.85
C ASN A 309 15.54 8.67 3.70
N SER A 310 14.46 8.07 3.17
CA SER A 310 13.20 7.90 3.89
C SER A 310 13.32 6.91 5.05
N LEU A 311 14.17 5.90 4.93
CA LEU A 311 14.47 4.94 5.99
C LEU A 311 15.21 5.61 7.14
N ARG A 312 16.31 6.33 6.87
CA ARG A 312 17.15 6.98 7.90
C ARG A 312 16.52 8.19 8.60
N ARG A 313 15.43 8.73 8.05
CA ARG A 313 14.90 10.05 8.41
C ARG A 313 14.68 10.26 9.92
N LEU A 314 15.12 11.43 10.39
CA LEU A 314 14.76 12.04 11.68
C LEU A 314 14.11 13.39 11.38
N VAL A 315 12.88 13.62 11.85
CA VAL A 315 12.34 14.99 11.93
C VAL A 315 12.27 15.36 13.39
N ILE A 316 12.92 16.47 13.74
CA ILE A 316 12.89 17.03 15.08
C ILE A 316 11.45 17.53 15.31
N LEU A 317 10.60 16.70 15.92
CA LEU A 317 9.55 17.24 16.78
C LEU A 317 10.29 17.77 18.01
N GLU A 318 10.18 19.07 18.29
CA GLU A 318 10.81 19.69 19.45
C GLU A 318 10.30 19.03 20.74
N ALA A 319 11.20 18.32 21.43
CA ALA A 319 11.19 18.11 22.87
C ALA A 319 12.55 17.50 23.30
N SER A 320 13.31 18.32 24.03
CA SER A 320 14.42 18.03 24.97
C SER A 320 15.21 16.72 24.84
N THR A 321 16.51 16.88 24.61
CA THR A 321 17.58 15.88 24.54
C THR A 321 17.71 14.99 25.77
N GLY A 322 17.84 13.67 25.56
CA GLY A 322 18.40 12.72 26.52
C GLY A 322 19.34 11.77 25.78
N SER A 323 20.57 11.61 26.27
CA SER A 323 21.62 10.77 25.70
C SER A 323 21.40 9.29 26.07
N LEU A 324 21.65 8.38 25.12
CA LEU A 324 21.67 6.93 25.33
C LEU A 324 23.11 6.41 25.25
N SER A 325 23.50 5.58 26.21
CA SER A 325 24.84 5.00 26.37
C SER A 325 24.99 3.65 25.64
N ARG A 326 26.20 3.41 25.12
CA ARG A 326 26.68 2.22 24.39
C ARG A 326 26.68 0.93 25.21
N THR A 327 26.25 -0.18 24.60
CA THR A 327 26.78 -1.53 24.86
C THR A 327 26.87 -2.31 23.54
N GLN A 328 28.02 -2.94 23.28
CA GLN A 328 28.27 -3.81 22.12
C GLN A 328 27.91 -5.27 22.46
N THR A 329 27.19 -5.95 21.57
CA THR A 329 27.25 -7.44 21.47
C THR A 329 26.86 -7.95 20.08
N GLY A 330 27.76 -8.72 19.46
CA GLY A 330 27.49 -10.00 18.80
C GLY A 330 26.68 -10.07 17.50
N HIS A 331 27.37 -10.22 16.36
CA HIS A 331 26.77 -10.58 15.08
C HIS A 331 26.05 -11.94 15.12
N ARG A 332 24.73 -11.93 14.96
CA ARG A 332 23.96 -13.08 14.47
C ARG A 332 23.36 -12.71 13.12
N LYS A 333 23.82 -13.36 12.05
CA LYS A 333 23.10 -13.39 10.76
C LYS A 333 21.77 -14.11 11.00
N ILE A 334 20.69 -13.34 11.18
CA ILE A 334 19.33 -13.87 11.22
C ILE A 334 18.73 -13.62 9.83
N CYS A 335 18.17 -14.67 9.22
CA CYS A 335 17.31 -14.56 8.04
C CYS A 335 16.06 -13.74 8.42
N ILE A 336 16.07 -12.43 8.12
CA ILE A 336 15.02 -11.45 8.43
C ILE A 336 14.65 -10.71 7.12
N LEU A 337 14.57 -11.38 5.97
CA LEU A 337 14.34 -10.68 4.69
C LEU A 337 12.95 -10.01 4.60
N PHE A 338 11.95 -10.51 5.33
CA PHE A 338 10.57 -10.02 5.24
C PHE A 338 10.19 -8.90 6.21
N LEU A 339 10.89 -8.78 7.34
CA LEU A 339 10.59 -7.76 8.35
C LEU A 339 11.15 -6.38 7.96
N PHE A 340 12.22 -6.33 7.15
CA PHE A 340 12.98 -5.10 6.93
C PHE A 340 12.43 -4.14 5.87
N VAL A 341 11.52 -4.59 5.02
CA VAL A 341 10.95 -3.79 3.92
C VAL A 341 10.12 -2.59 4.41
N CYS A 342 9.63 -2.67 5.65
CA CYS A 342 8.64 -1.72 6.16
C CYS A 342 9.17 -0.71 7.19
N PHE A 343 10.43 -0.80 7.64
CA PHE A 343 10.95 0.09 8.68
C PHE A 343 11.37 1.44 8.10
N ARG A 344 10.48 2.43 8.08
CA ARG A 344 10.81 3.82 7.71
C ARG A 344 10.97 4.69 8.96
N ASN A 345 11.73 5.78 8.85
CA ASN A 345 11.99 6.76 9.93
C ASN A 345 12.77 6.23 11.15
N TRP A 346 13.86 5.51 10.90
CA TRP A 346 14.79 4.98 11.91
C TRP A 346 15.26 6.04 12.90
N GLY A 347 15.60 7.23 12.42
CA GLY A 347 16.01 8.34 13.28
C GLY A 347 14.95 8.67 14.33
N TYR A 348 13.67 8.70 13.95
CA TYR A 348 12.58 8.94 14.90
C TYR A 348 12.50 7.84 15.96
N LEU A 349 12.57 6.56 15.56
CA LEU A 349 12.56 5.42 16.49
C LEU A 349 13.73 5.46 17.48
N LEU A 350 14.93 5.79 17.00
CA LEU A 350 16.12 5.93 17.85
C LEU A 350 16.01 7.10 18.84
N LYS A 351 15.37 8.21 18.44
CA LYS A 351 15.11 9.37 19.32
C LYS A 351 13.99 9.09 20.33
N TYR A 352 12.97 8.33 19.93
CA TYR A 352 11.78 8.02 20.73
C TYR A 352 11.59 6.49 20.87
N PRO A 353 12.50 5.80 21.58
CA PRO A 353 12.45 4.33 21.70
C PRO A 353 11.21 3.84 22.46
N GLU A 354 10.66 4.68 23.33
CA GLU A 354 9.44 4.40 24.09
C GLU A 354 8.20 4.90 23.32
N TRP A 355 7.39 3.99 22.77
CA TRP A 355 6.17 4.31 22.01
C TRP A 355 5.18 5.18 22.80
N SER A 356 5.23 5.13 24.13
CA SER A 356 4.40 5.92 25.03
C SER A 356 4.66 7.43 24.92
N LYS A 357 5.81 7.85 24.39
CA LYS A 357 6.10 9.26 24.07
C LYS A 357 5.34 9.73 22.82
N THR A 358 5.14 8.85 21.85
CA THR A 358 4.38 9.12 20.63
C THR A 358 2.87 9.00 20.86
N PHE A 359 2.45 8.04 21.70
CA PHE A 359 1.07 7.82 22.11
C PHE A 359 0.89 7.92 23.63
N PRO A 360 0.94 9.14 24.21
CA PRO A 360 0.73 9.33 25.65
C PRO A 360 -0.60 8.73 26.09
N ARG A 361 -0.57 7.96 27.18
CA ARG A 361 -1.76 7.28 27.75
C ARG A 361 -2.52 6.39 26.74
N ARG A 362 -1.84 5.89 25.69
CA ARG A 362 -2.44 5.10 24.60
C ARG A 362 -3.58 5.80 23.86
N GLN A 363 -3.56 7.13 23.83
CA GLN A 363 -4.56 7.89 23.08
C GLN A 363 -4.21 7.90 21.59
N PRO A 364 -5.21 7.80 20.70
CA PRO A 364 -4.98 7.97 19.27
C PRO A 364 -4.56 9.42 18.97
N ARG A 365 -3.86 9.62 17.85
CA ARG A 365 -3.61 10.97 17.33
C ARG A 365 -4.73 11.30 16.35
N VAL A 366 -5.51 12.33 16.66
CA VAL A 366 -6.66 12.74 15.87
C VAL A 366 -6.30 13.99 15.07
N PHE A 367 -6.70 14.04 13.81
CA PHE A 367 -6.54 15.19 12.95
C PHE A 367 -7.86 15.52 12.27
N GLU A 368 -8.18 16.80 12.24
CA GLU A 368 -9.37 17.35 11.58
C GLU A 368 -8.94 18.20 10.38
N ARG A 369 -9.77 18.22 9.34
CA ARG A 369 -9.56 19.06 8.18
C ARG A 369 -9.86 20.52 8.54
N THR A 370 -8.98 21.43 8.15
CA THR A 370 -9.20 22.87 8.27
C THR A 370 -10.07 23.38 7.13
N VAL A 371 -10.58 24.60 7.27
CA VAL A 371 -11.31 25.30 6.19
C VAL A 371 -10.49 25.42 4.91
N ASP A 372 -9.16 25.47 5.04
CA ASP A 372 -8.20 25.56 3.95
C ASP A 372 -7.80 24.18 3.40
N GLY A 373 -8.47 23.09 3.79
CA GLY A 373 -8.22 21.73 3.30
C GLY A 373 -7.00 21.03 3.92
N HIS A 374 -6.24 21.69 4.78
CA HIS A 374 -5.09 21.12 5.49
C HIS A 374 -5.51 20.28 6.69
N TRP A 375 -4.60 19.47 7.24
CA TRP A 375 -4.86 18.64 8.43
C TRP A 375 -4.25 19.25 9.69
N LYS A 376 -5.07 19.49 10.71
CA LYS A 376 -4.64 20.00 12.01
C LYS A 376 -4.81 18.94 13.10
N LYS A 377 -3.78 18.75 13.92
CA LYS A 377 -3.83 17.85 15.10
C LYS A 377 -4.75 18.45 16.18
N CYS A 378 -5.65 17.61 16.71
CA CYS A 378 -6.58 17.95 17.79
C CYS A 378 -5.95 17.83 19.17
#